data_AF-A0AAD8L880-F1
#
_entry.id   AF-A0AAD8L880-F1
#
_cell.length_a   1.000
_cell.length_b   1.000
_cell.length_c   1.000
_cell.angle_alpha   90.00
_cell.angle_beta   90.00
_cell.angle_gamma   90.00
#
_symmetry.space_group_name_H-M   'P 1'
#
loop_
_entity.id
_entity.type
_entity.pdbx_description
1 polymer ?
#
loop_
_entity_poly.entity_id
_entity_poly.type
_entity_poly.pdbx_seq_one_letter_code
_entity_poly.pdbx_strand_id
1 'polypeptide(L)'
;MDKRLSSWDNKFLSFAGRLQLVRSVLSSLHIFWAAAFLIPSYTAKEIEVKLRRFLWGAKQERKVNAKVTWKKVCLPMLEGGLGIR
;
A
#
# COMPACT_ATOMS: atom_id res chain seq x y z
N MET A 1 -1.37 12.40 1.72
CA MET A 1 -0.83 11.04 1.99
C MET A 1 0.69 11.03 2.02
N ASP A 2 1.33 11.79 1.12
CA ASP A 2 2.79 11.79 0.90
C ASP A 2 3.62 12.18 2.13
N LYS A 3 3.19 13.18 2.91
CA LYS A 3 3.85 13.54 4.19
C LYS A 3 3.85 12.40 5.23
N ARG A 4 2.76 11.62 5.32
CA ARG A 4 2.68 10.49 6.27
C ARG A 4 3.54 9.33 5.79
N LEU A 5 3.54 9.06 4.49
CA LEU A 5 4.39 8.04 3.86
C LEU A 5 5.88 8.37 4.04
N SER A 6 6.30 9.62 3.85
CA SER A 6 7.69 10.04 4.09
C SER A 6 8.09 9.92 5.57
N SER A 7 7.19 10.25 6.50
CA SER A 7 7.44 10.05 7.94
C SER A 7 7.56 8.58 8.33
N TRP A 8 6.86 7.67 7.63
CA TRP A 8 6.97 6.23 7.86
C TRP A 8 8.17 5.59 7.18
N ASP A 9 8.56 6.08 6.00
CA ASP A 9 9.77 5.64 5.30
C ASP A 9 11.05 5.93 6.12
N ASN A 10 11.03 7.01 6.90
CA ASN A 10 12.14 7.39 7.77
C ASN A 10 12.23 6.55 9.06
N LYS A 11 11.21 5.73 9.37
CA LYS A 11 11.27 4.73 10.45
C LYS A 11 11.76 3.41 9.84
N PHE A 12 12.83 2.83 10.39
CA PHE A 12 13.37 1.52 9.98
C PHE A 12 12.36 0.39 10.25
N LEU A 13 11.30 0.32 9.43
CA LEU A 13 10.23 -0.66 9.55
C LEU A 13 10.60 -1.95 8.81
N SER A 14 10.40 -3.07 9.50
CA SER A 14 10.48 -4.39 8.86
C SER A 14 9.46 -4.50 7.72
N PHE A 15 9.66 -5.47 6.81
CA PHE A 15 8.70 -5.73 5.74
C PHE A 15 7.29 -6.03 6.30
N ALA A 16 7.21 -6.82 7.37
CA ALA A 16 5.96 -7.11 8.07
C ALA A 16 5.30 -5.85 8.67
N GLY A 17 6.10 -4.95 9.27
CA GLY A 17 5.60 -3.67 9.78
C GLY A 17 5.03 -2.77 8.68
N ARG A 18 5.72 -2.71 7.53
CA ARG A 18 5.22 -1.98 6.35
C ARG A 18 3.93 -2.60 5.80
N LEU A 19 3.85 -3.92 5.74
CA LEU A 19 2.64 -4.63 5.31
C LEU A 19 1.45 -4.31 6.23
N GLN A 20 1.66 -4.35 7.54
CA GLN A 20 0.59 -4.05 8.51
C GLN A 20 0.09 -2.60 8.38
N LEU A 21 1.00 -1.65 8.16
CA LEU A 21 0.63 -0.26 7.90
C LEU A 21 -0.18 -0.11 6.61
N VAL A 22 0.24 -0.78 5.53
CA VAL A 22 -0.51 -0.77 4.26
C VAL A 22 -1.94 -1.30 4.46
N ARG A 23 -2.10 -2.40 5.20
CA ARG A 23 -3.43 -2.96 5.53
C ARG A 23 -4.29 -1.97 6.33
N SER A 24 -3.74 -1.39 7.40
CA SER A 24 -4.44 -0.41 8.23
C SER A 24 -4.87 0.84 7.45
N VAL A 25 -3.99 1.33 6.57
CA VAL A 25 -4.26 2.51 5.73
C VAL A 25 -5.33 2.21 4.69
N LEU A 26 -5.28 1.05 4.05
CA LEU A 26 -6.34 0.63 3.13
C LEU A 26 -7.68 0.50 3.85
N SER A 27 -7.75 -0.14 5.02
CA SER A 27 -9.01 -0.24 5.77
C SER A 27 -9.59 1.14 6.13
N SER A 28 -8.75 2.09 6.58
CA SER A 28 -9.24 3.45 6.89
C SER A 28 -9.65 4.23 5.65
N LEU A 29 -8.96 4.05 4.52
CA LEU A 29 -9.37 4.60 3.23
C LEU A 29 -10.73 4.04 2.79
N HIS A 30 -10.92 2.73 2.85
CA HIS A 30 -12.20 2.10 2.49
C HIS A 30 -13.34 2.66 3.33
N ILE A 31 -13.16 2.79 4.65
CA ILE A 31 -14.16 3.37 5.56
C ILE A 31 -14.44 4.83 5.20
N PHE A 32 -13.39 5.64 5.00
CA PHE A 32 -13.52 7.05 4.65
C PHE A 32 -14.33 7.23 3.36
N TRP A 33 -14.02 6.46 2.33
CA TRP A 33 -14.69 6.58 1.04
C TRP A 33 -16.09 5.98 1.05
N ALA A 34 -16.33 4.87 1.76
CA ALA A 34 -17.67 4.34 1.97
C ALA A 34 -18.60 5.37 2.63
N ALA A 35 -18.06 6.24 3.49
CA ALA A 35 -18.80 7.33 4.12
C ALA A 35 -18.86 8.61 3.25
N ALA A 36 -17.84 8.89 2.43
CA ALA A 36 -17.74 10.12 1.66
C ALA A 36 -18.44 10.02 0.29
N PHE A 37 -17.97 9.20 -0.64
CA PHE A 37 -18.49 9.05 -2.02
C PHE A 37 -17.83 7.86 -2.75
N LEU A 38 -18.36 7.47 -3.92
CA LEU A 38 -17.74 6.46 -4.80
C LEU A 38 -16.33 6.90 -5.24
N ILE A 39 -15.31 6.07 -5.02
CA ILE A 39 -13.92 6.37 -5.43
C ILE A 39 -13.81 6.40 -6.96
N PRO A 40 -13.26 7.48 -7.55
CA PRO A 40 -12.80 7.46 -8.93
C PRO A 40 -11.64 6.46 -9.10
N SER A 41 -11.74 5.60 -10.10
CA SER A 41 -10.75 4.55 -10.39
C SER A 41 -9.30 5.06 -10.53
N TYR A 42 -9.13 6.29 -11.03
CA TYR A 42 -7.84 6.95 -11.12
C TYR A 42 -7.21 7.18 -9.74
N THR A 43 -7.98 7.69 -8.78
CA THR A 43 -7.51 7.97 -7.41
C THR A 43 -7.14 6.69 -6.67
N ALA A 44 -7.94 5.62 -6.85
CA ALA A 44 -7.60 4.30 -6.30
C ALA A 44 -6.24 3.81 -6.80
N LYS A 45 -5.99 3.95 -8.10
CA LYS A 45 -4.75 3.51 -8.75
C LYS A 45 -3.54 4.30 -8.28
N GLU A 46 -3.67 5.61 -8.11
CA GLU A 46 -2.62 6.48 -7.56
C GLU A 46 -2.25 6.09 -6.12
N ILE A 47 -3.25 5.81 -5.29
CA ILE A 47 -3.03 5.34 -3.91
C ILE A 47 -2.32 3.98 -3.91
N GLU A 48 -2.75 3.06 -4.77
CA GLU A 48 -2.14 1.74 -4.92
C GLU A 48 -0.65 1.85 -5.27
N VAL A 49 -0.29 2.73 -6.22
CA VAL A 49 1.10 2.96 -6.62
C VAL A 49 1.94 3.45 -5.45
N LYS A 50 1.42 4.38 -4.63
CA LYS A 50 2.11 4.90 -3.45
C LYS A 50 2.32 3.83 -2.37
N LEU A 51 1.28 3.05 -2.07
CA LEU A 51 1.36 1.95 -1.09
C LEU A 51 2.31 0.84 -1.55
N ARG A 52 2.30 0.51 -2.85
CA ARG A 52 3.23 -0.45 -3.45
C ARG A 52 4.68 0.01 -3.32
N ARG A 53 4.96 1.27 -3.61
CA ARG A 53 6.31 1.86 -3.45
C ARG A 53 6.78 1.78 -2.00
N PHE A 54 5.90 2.12 -1.06
CA PHE A 54 6.19 2.05 0.38
C PHE A 54 6.45 0.60 0.84
N LEU A 55 5.60 -0.36 0.46
CA LEU A 55 5.73 -1.76 0.87
C LEU A 55 7.10 -2.33 0.51
N TRP A 56 7.57 -2.06 -0.72
CA TRP A 56 8.85 -2.56 -1.20
C TRP A 56 10.05 -1.69 -0.82
N GLY A 57 9.84 -0.54 -0.16
CA GLY A 57 10.92 0.29 0.39
C GLY A 57 11.58 1.21 -0.63
N ALA A 58 10.78 1.75 -1.55
CA ALA A 58 11.25 2.75 -2.49
C ALA A 58 11.52 4.07 -1.77
N LYS A 59 12.79 4.42 -1.57
CA LYS A 59 13.15 5.84 -1.38
C LYS A 59 12.74 6.61 -2.62
N GLN A 60 12.32 7.86 -2.43
CA GLN A 60 11.71 8.75 -3.43
C GLN A 60 12.36 8.73 -4.84
N GLU A 61 13.66 8.42 -4.96
CA GLU A 61 14.42 8.46 -6.21
C GLU A 61 14.89 7.10 -6.76
N ARG A 62 14.67 5.98 -6.06
CA ARG A 62 15.16 4.66 -6.53
C ARG A 62 14.04 3.81 -7.12
N LYS A 63 14.25 3.32 -8.35
CA LYS A 63 13.43 2.25 -8.94
C LYS A 63 13.44 1.04 -8.01
N VAL A 64 12.25 0.60 -7.62
CA VAL A 64 12.12 -0.62 -6.83
C VAL A 64 11.73 -1.78 -7.72
N ASN A 65 12.58 -2.81 -7.67
CA ASN A 65 12.28 -4.12 -8.22
C ASN A 65 11.25 -4.78 -7.30
N ALA A 66 9.97 -4.58 -7.60
CA ALA A 66 8.90 -5.32 -6.95
C ALA A 66 9.17 -6.82 -7.17
N LYS A 67 9.38 -7.57 -6.09
CA LYS A 67 9.69 -9.01 -6.18
C LYS A 67 8.52 -9.82 -6.72
N VAL A 68 7.30 -9.28 -6.61
CA VAL A 68 6.05 -9.96 -6.97
C VAL A 68 5.08 -8.96 -7.61
N THR A 69 4.37 -9.40 -8.65
CA THR A 69 3.29 -8.62 -9.27
C THR A 69 2.22 -8.25 -8.24
N TRP A 70 1.77 -7.00 -8.23
CA TRP A 70 0.79 -6.53 -7.25
C TRP A 70 -0.53 -7.29 -7.25
N LYS A 71 -0.99 -7.77 -8.42
CA LYS A 71 -2.16 -8.65 -8.52
C LYS A 71 -2.00 -9.91 -7.66
N LYS A 72 -0.81 -10.52 -7.62
CA LYS A 72 -0.52 -11.68 -6.76
C LYS A 72 -0.44 -11.29 -5.29
N VAL A 73 0.05 -10.10 -4.98
CA VAL A 73 0.11 -9.56 -3.61
C VAL A 73 -1.29 -9.37 -3.02
N CYS A 74 -2.27 -8.97 -3.84
CA CYS A 74 -3.65 -8.82 -3.41
C CYS A 74 -4.42 -10.13 -3.21
N LEU A 75 -3.88 -11.27 -3.63
CA LEU A 75 -4.53 -12.56 -3.43
C LEU A 75 -4.64 -12.90 -1.94
N PRO A 76 -5.63 -13.72 -1.54
CA PRO A 76 -5.72 -14.26 -0.18
C PRO A 76 -4.41 -14.93 0.26
N MET A 77 -4.15 -14.95 1.57
CA MET A 77 -2.96 -15.64 2.11
C MET A 77 -2.97 -17.14 1.77
N LEU A 78 -4.16 -17.75 1.66
CA LEU A 78 -4.33 -19.15 1.25
C LEU A 78 -3.86 -19.42 -0.19
N GLU A 79 -3.86 -18.40 -1.05
CA GLU A 79 -3.43 -18.47 -2.45
C GLU A 79 -1.98 -17.96 -2.65
N GLY A 80 -1.24 -17.76 -1.56
CA GLY A 80 0.14 -17.28 -1.60
C GLY A 80 0.29 -15.76 -1.77
N GLY A 81 -0.79 -14.99 -1.61
CA GLY A 81 -0.76 -13.53 -1.57
C GLY A 81 -0.56 -12.95 -0.16
N LEU A 82 -0.64 -11.63 -0.04
CA LEU A 82 -0.54 -10.90 1.24
C LEU A 82 -1.92 -10.46 1.78
N GLY A 83 -3.01 -10.85 1.11
CA GLY A 83 -4.39 -10.58 1.53
C GLY A 83 -4.72 -9.09 1.64
N ILE A 84 -4.14 -8.28 0.75
CA ILE A 84 -4.37 -6.84 0.69
C ILE A 84 -5.58 -6.58 -0.23
N ARG A 85 -6.69 -6.08 0.33
CA ARG A 85 -7.93 -5.72 -0.39
C ARG A 85 -8.39 -4.33 -0.01
#